data_AF-A0A366F4U0-F1
#
_entry.id   AF-A0A366F4U0-F1
#
_cell.length_a   1.000
_cell.length_b   1.000
_cell.length_c   1.000
_cell.angle_alpha   90.00
_cell.angle_beta   90.00
_cell.angle_gamma   90.00
#
_symmetry.space_group_name_H-M   'P 1'
#
loop_
_entity.id
_entity.type
_entity.pdbx_description
1 polymer ?
#
loop_
_entity_poly.entity_id
_entity_poly.type
_entity_poly.pdbx_seq_one_letter_code
_entity_poly.pdbx_strand_id
1 'polypeptide(L)'
;MAEIPLSWRAYAAHQSNLNSRMSVDATSWGVEAGLNHLLEGGNLDTPPDDVDRVVASAARRSRYSKSLLAKYIIVGDEVRDDSSYLEARSSLAALRRSIPSASLDLLVDLAAGFEFLDLAAKHGATTGALRTRAARARQTARAIAC
;
A
#
# COMPACT_ATOMS: atom_id res chain seq x y z
N MET A 1 -11.68 18.38 -34.36
CA MET A 1 -11.28 17.74 -33.08
C MET A 1 -10.66 18.82 -32.23
N ALA A 2 -11.16 19.05 -31.02
CA ALA A 2 -10.61 20.10 -30.16
C ALA A 2 -9.12 19.83 -29.90
N GLU A 3 -8.27 20.82 -30.13
CA GLU A 3 -6.85 20.69 -29.80
C GLU A 3 -6.70 20.50 -28.30
N ILE A 4 -6.11 19.37 -27.91
CA ILE A 4 -5.79 19.08 -26.51
C ILE A 4 -4.76 20.13 -26.07
N PRO A 5 -5.04 20.89 -24.99
CA PRO A 5 -4.09 21.87 -24.46
C PRO A 5 -2.73 21.22 -24.20
N LEU A 6 -1.64 21.96 -24.39
CA LEU A 6 -0.27 21.42 -24.31
C LEU A 6 -0.02 20.65 -23.00
N SER A 7 -0.54 21.17 -21.89
CA SER A 7 -0.46 20.58 -20.55
C SER A 7 -1.13 19.20 -20.44
N TRP A 8 -2.13 18.92 -21.27
CA TRP A 8 -2.85 17.65 -21.30
C TRP A 8 -2.26 16.62 -22.27
N ARG A 9 -1.30 17.00 -23.12
CA ARG A 9 -0.71 16.08 -24.10
C ARG A 9 0.15 15.01 -23.46
N ALA A 10 0.91 15.37 -22.42
CA ALA A 10 1.70 14.40 -21.65
C ALA A 10 0.80 13.37 -20.96
N TYR A 11 -0.26 13.85 -20.33
CA TYR A 11 -1.29 13.00 -19.73
C TYR A 11 -1.92 12.04 -20.76
N ALA A 12 -2.35 12.56 -21.91
CA ALA A 12 -2.94 11.74 -22.98
C ALA A 12 -1.97 10.68 -23.53
N ALA A 13 -0.67 11.01 -23.65
CA ALA A 13 0.34 10.06 -24.11
C ALA A 13 0.52 8.90 -23.11
N HIS A 14 0.62 9.20 -21.82
CA HIS A 14 0.70 8.19 -20.77
C HIS A 14 -0.58 7.36 -20.65
N GLN A 15 -1.75 7.99 -20.79
CA GLN A 15 -3.04 7.29 -20.78
C GLN A 15 -3.20 6.35 -22.00
N SER A 16 -2.78 6.79 -23.19
CA SER A 16 -2.78 5.94 -24.38
C SER A 16 -1.81 4.76 -24.25
N ASN A 17 -0.63 4.98 -23.65
CA ASN A 17 0.31 3.90 -23.36
C ASN A 17 -0.32 2.88 -22.41
N LEU A 18 -0.95 3.33 -21.32
CA LEU A 18 -1.62 2.47 -20.36
C LEU A 18 -2.76 1.66 -21.01
N ASN A 19 -3.62 2.32 -21.79
CA ASN A 19 -4.74 1.67 -22.49
C ASN A 19 -4.30 0.62 -23.52
N SER A 20 -3.09 0.75 -24.09
CA SER A 20 -2.55 -0.20 -25.07
C SER A 20 -2.00 -1.49 -24.45
N ARG A 21 -1.88 -1.55 -23.13
CA ARG A 21 -1.26 -2.68 -22.44
C ARG A 21 -2.27 -3.79 -22.17
N MET A 22 -1.87 -5.02 -22.45
CA MET A 22 -2.69 -6.22 -22.25
C MET A 22 -2.54 -6.85 -20.86
N SER A 23 -1.59 -6.38 -20.05
CA SER A 23 -1.32 -6.95 -18.72
C SER A 23 -0.98 -5.87 -17.71
N VAL A 24 -1.43 -6.08 -16.46
CA VAL A 24 -1.13 -5.20 -15.34
C VAL A 24 0.15 -5.69 -14.66
N ASP A 25 1.22 -4.93 -14.85
CA ASP A 25 2.54 -5.21 -14.29
C ASP A 25 3.06 -4.02 -13.47
N ALA A 26 4.27 -4.15 -12.91
CA ALA A 26 4.86 -3.08 -12.09
C ALA A 26 5.04 -1.77 -12.88
N THR A 27 5.23 -1.84 -14.20
CA THR A 27 5.37 -0.64 -15.04
C THR A 27 4.01 0.03 -15.28
N SER A 28 2.92 -0.74 -15.39
CA SER A 28 1.55 -0.22 -15.49
C SER A 28 1.15 0.54 -14.23
N TRP A 29 1.43 -0.03 -13.04
CA TRP A 29 1.26 0.66 -11.76
C TRP A 29 2.13 1.91 -11.63
N GLY A 30 3.33 1.90 -12.22
CA GLY A 30 4.20 3.06 -12.29
C GLY A 30 3.58 4.20 -13.11
N VAL A 31 3.08 3.89 -14.30
CA VAL A 31 2.43 4.85 -15.20
C VAL A 31 1.18 5.44 -14.56
N GLU A 32 0.35 4.64 -13.89
CA GLU A 32 -0.79 5.14 -13.13
C GLU A 32 -0.39 6.11 -12.02
N ALA A 33 0.69 5.81 -11.27
CA ALA A 33 1.19 6.73 -10.26
C ALA A 33 1.67 8.07 -10.85
N GLY A 34 2.29 8.04 -12.04
CA GLY A 34 2.66 9.24 -12.80
C GLY A 34 1.43 10.05 -13.25
N LEU A 35 0.39 9.37 -13.75
CA LEU A 35 -0.88 10.01 -14.12
C LEU A 35 -1.57 10.65 -12.90
N ASN A 36 -1.62 9.94 -11.77
CA ASN A 36 -2.16 10.49 -10.53
C ASN A 36 -1.38 11.72 -10.07
N HIS A 37 -0.05 11.70 -10.17
CA HIS A 37 0.79 12.83 -9.81
C HIS A 37 0.52 14.08 -10.67
N LEU A 38 0.27 13.90 -11.97
CA LEU A 38 -0.12 14.98 -12.88
C LEU A 38 -1.50 15.58 -12.52
N LEU A 39 -2.42 14.75 -12.04
CA LEU A 39 -3.77 15.18 -11.64
C LEU A 39 -3.80 15.81 -10.24
N GLU A 40 -2.96 15.32 -9.31
CA GLU A 40 -2.84 15.86 -7.97
C GLU A 40 -2.28 17.30 -8.01
N GLY A 41 -3.07 18.26 -7.53
CA GLY A 41 -2.64 19.65 -7.41
C GLY A 41 -2.54 20.45 -8.72
N GLY A 42 -3.01 19.91 -9.86
CA GLY A 42 -2.94 20.60 -11.15
C GLY A 42 -1.52 20.69 -11.72
N ASN A 43 -0.67 19.72 -11.38
CA ASN A 43 0.73 19.59 -11.79
C ASN A 43 0.91 19.19 -13.27
N LEU A 44 0.05 19.69 -14.16
CA LEU A 44 0.07 19.34 -15.59
C LEU A 44 1.26 19.96 -16.34
N ASP A 45 1.88 20.99 -15.76
CA ASP A 45 3.10 21.62 -16.27
C ASP A 45 4.38 21.04 -15.65
N THR A 46 4.28 19.97 -14.86
CA THR A 46 5.43 19.30 -14.28
C THR A 46 6.34 18.77 -15.40
N PRO A 47 7.67 19.01 -15.31
CA PRO A 47 8.59 18.56 -16.33
C PRO A 47 8.54 17.02 -16.47
N PRO A 48 8.69 16.50 -17.69
CA PRO A 48 8.56 15.07 -17.97
C PRO A 48 9.53 14.22 -17.14
N ASP A 49 10.73 14.73 -16.85
CA ASP A 49 11.73 14.06 -16.02
C ASP A 49 11.24 13.77 -14.59
N ASP A 50 10.43 14.67 -14.02
CA ASP A 50 9.86 14.49 -12.68
C ASP A 50 8.76 13.44 -12.69
N VAL A 51 7.93 13.41 -13.74
CA VAL A 51 6.89 12.39 -13.95
C VAL A 51 7.54 11.02 -14.12
N ASP A 52 8.56 10.92 -14.97
CA ASP A 52 9.32 9.69 -15.20
C ASP A 52 9.99 9.18 -13.92
N ARG A 53 10.49 10.10 -13.08
CA ARG A 53 11.02 9.75 -11.76
C ARG A 53 9.93 9.16 -10.85
N VAL A 54 8.73 9.73 -10.82
CA VAL A 54 7.60 9.19 -10.05
C VAL A 54 7.20 7.82 -10.56
N VAL A 55 7.08 7.65 -11.88
CA VAL A 55 6.77 6.37 -12.55
C VAL A 55 7.80 5.30 -12.17
N ALA A 56 9.09 5.60 -12.29
CA ALA A 56 10.17 4.68 -11.96
C ALA A 56 10.17 4.30 -10.47
N SER A 57 9.92 5.27 -9.59
CA SER A 57 9.87 5.06 -8.14
C SER A 57 8.69 4.19 -7.72
N ALA A 58 7.50 4.43 -8.28
CA ALA A 58 6.31 3.61 -8.06
C ALA A 58 6.49 2.18 -8.59
N ALA A 59 7.03 2.01 -9.80
CA ALA A 59 7.34 0.70 -10.36
C ALA A 59 8.36 -0.07 -9.51
N ARG A 60 9.35 0.62 -8.93
CA ARG A 60 10.32 0.02 -8.00
C ARG A 60 9.65 -0.43 -6.70
N ARG A 61 8.78 0.39 -6.11
CA ARG A 61 8.01 0.03 -4.91
C ARG A 61 7.09 -1.16 -5.16
N SER A 62 6.41 -1.21 -6.30
CA SER A 62 5.55 -2.34 -6.68
C SER A 62 6.36 -3.65 -6.79
N ARG A 63 7.52 -3.63 -7.48
CA ARG A 63 8.43 -4.79 -7.55
C ARG A 63 8.92 -5.24 -6.17
N TYR A 64 9.31 -4.29 -5.34
CA TYR A 64 9.78 -4.58 -3.99
C TYR A 64 8.67 -5.18 -3.13
N SER A 65 7.46 -4.62 -3.17
CA SER A 65 6.28 -5.16 -2.49
C SER A 65 6.00 -6.59 -2.96
N LYS A 66 5.95 -6.85 -4.26
CA LYS A 66 5.76 -8.20 -4.81
C LYS A 66 6.85 -9.18 -4.34
N SER A 67 8.11 -8.73 -4.27
CA SER A 67 9.22 -9.52 -3.74
C SER A 67 9.06 -9.82 -2.25
N LEU A 68 8.59 -8.85 -1.45
CA LEU A 68 8.28 -9.06 -0.04
C LEU A 68 7.13 -10.06 0.13
N LEU A 69 6.06 -9.93 -0.64
CA LEU A 69 4.95 -10.88 -0.62
C LEU A 69 5.44 -12.28 -0.97
N ALA A 70 6.21 -12.45 -2.05
CA ALA A 70 6.76 -13.77 -2.40
C ALA A 70 7.70 -14.35 -1.34
N LYS A 71 8.43 -13.50 -0.60
CA LYS A 71 9.38 -13.92 0.43
C LYS A 71 8.70 -14.29 1.75
N TYR A 72 7.65 -13.57 2.13
CA TYR A 72 7.05 -13.65 3.46
C TYR A 72 5.64 -14.25 3.45
N ILE A 73 4.97 -14.29 2.31
CA ILE A 73 3.67 -14.91 2.13
C ILE A 73 3.88 -16.17 1.31
N ILE A 74 3.86 -17.31 1.99
CA ILE A 74 3.64 -18.59 1.32
C ILE A 74 2.19 -18.55 0.86
N VAL A 75 1.96 -18.22 -0.41
CA VAL A 75 0.68 -18.50 -1.06
C VAL A 75 0.63 -20.02 -1.22
N GLY A 76 0.23 -20.71 -0.15
CA GLY A 76 -0.23 -22.08 -0.29
C GLY A 76 -1.45 -22.03 -1.19
N ASP A 77 -1.57 -22.99 -2.11
CA ASP A 77 -2.86 -23.28 -2.75
C ASP A 77 -3.93 -23.24 -1.65
N GLU A 78 -5.01 -22.50 -1.87
CA GLU A 78 -6.15 -22.43 -0.95
C GLU A 78 -6.82 -23.80 -0.87
N VAL A 79 -6.17 -24.75 -0.19
CA VAL A 79 -6.86 -25.86 0.43
C VAL A 79 -7.70 -25.21 1.51
N ARG A 80 -9.01 -25.23 1.30
CA ARG A 80 -10.01 -24.73 2.24
C ARG A 80 -9.98 -25.60 3.49
N ASP A 81 -8.99 -25.38 4.33
CA ASP A 81 -8.79 -26.09 5.58
C ASP A 81 -9.58 -25.37 6.67
N ASP A 82 -10.76 -25.91 6.98
CA ASP A 82 -11.64 -25.40 8.02
C ASP A 82 -10.94 -25.37 9.40
N SER A 83 -9.91 -26.22 9.61
CA SER A 83 -9.14 -26.22 10.85
C SER A 83 -8.25 -24.98 10.96
N SER A 84 -7.55 -24.60 9.89
CA SER A 84 -6.76 -23.37 9.80
C SER A 84 -7.61 -22.12 10.06
N TYR A 85 -8.87 -22.11 9.61
CA TYR A 85 -9.79 -21.00 9.89
C TYR A 85 -10.19 -20.92 11.38
N LEU A 86 -10.43 -22.07 12.03
CA LEU A 86 -10.71 -22.13 13.46
C LEU A 86 -9.49 -21.70 14.29
N GLU A 87 -8.29 -22.12 13.91
CA GLU A 87 -7.03 -21.69 14.53
C GLU A 87 -6.75 -20.20 14.35
N ALA A 88 -7.01 -19.65 13.16
CA ALA A 88 -6.89 -18.22 12.92
C ALA A 88 -7.90 -17.42 13.79
N ARG A 89 -9.14 -17.91 13.92
CA ARG A 89 -10.16 -17.29 14.78
C ARG A 89 -9.80 -17.35 16.26
N SER A 90 -9.30 -18.49 16.73
CA SER A 90 -8.88 -18.65 18.13
C SER A 90 -7.67 -17.77 18.45
N SER A 91 -6.69 -17.71 17.53
CA SER A 91 -5.51 -16.84 17.64
C SER A 91 -5.89 -15.36 17.65
N LEU A 92 -6.81 -14.94 16.76
CA LEU A 92 -7.33 -13.57 16.75
C LEU A 92 -8.07 -13.22 18.05
N ALA A 93 -8.85 -14.16 18.59
CA ALA A 93 -9.54 -13.98 19.87
C ALA A 93 -8.55 -13.85 21.04
N ALA A 94 -7.46 -14.61 21.03
CA ALA A 94 -6.37 -14.47 22.00
C ALA A 94 -5.74 -13.07 21.89
N LEU A 95 -5.35 -12.64 20.69
CA LEU A 95 -4.78 -11.31 20.46
C LEU A 95 -5.70 -10.18 20.94
N ARG A 96 -7.01 -10.28 20.70
CA ARG A 96 -8.01 -9.30 21.17
C ARG A 96 -8.14 -9.21 22.68
N ARG A 97 -7.86 -10.30 23.41
CA ARG A 97 -7.87 -10.30 24.89
C ARG A 97 -6.58 -9.71 25.46
N SER A 98 -5.46 -9.91 24.78
CA SER A 98 -4.13 -9.57 25.30
C SER A 98 -3.63 -8.19 24.91
N ILE A 99 -4.10 -7.66 23.77
CA ILE A 99 -3.65 -6.39 23.22
C ILE A 99 -4.77 -5.34 23.41
N PRO A 100 -4.46 -4.13 23.90
CA PRO A 100 -5.43 -3.04 23.95
C PRO A 100 -6.06 -2.78 22.58
N SER A 101 -7.38 -2.57 22.53
CA SER A 101 -8.14 -2.37 21.28
C SER A 101 -7.52 -1.30 20.38
N ALA A 102 -7.16 -0.14 20.94
CA ALA A 102 -6.52 0.95 20.19
C ALA A 102 -5.18 0.56 19.54
N SER A 103 -4.44 -0.37 20.12
CA SER A 103 -3.19 -0.88 19.54
C SER A 103 -3.46 -1.93 18.46
N LEU A 104 -4.53 -2.71 18.60
CA LEU A 104 -4.94 -3.71 17.62
C LEU A 104 -5.54 -3.02 16.38
N ASP A 105 -6.36 -2.00 16.56
CA ASP A 105 -6.91 -1.16 15.49
C ASP A 105 -5.80 -0.48 14.69
N LEU A 106 -4.77 0.04 15.38
CA LEU A 106 -3.58 0.60 14.73
C LEU A 106 -2.86 -0.43 13.85
N LEU A 107 -2.77 -1.70 14.28
CA LEU A 107 -2.15 -2.76 13.47
C LEU A 107 -3.00 -3.12 12.26
N VAL A 108 -4.33 -3.11 12.40
CA VAL A 108 -5.27 -3.35 11.29
C VAL A 108 -5.16 -2.23 10.26
N ASP A 109 -5.16 -0.97 10.69
CA ASP A 109 -4.99 0.19 9.80
C ASP A 109 -3.64 0.14 9.05
N LEU A 110 -2.55 -0.21 9.74
CA LEU A 110 -1.25 -0.38 9.09
C LEU A 110 -1.24 -1.56 8.09
N ALA A 111 -1.97 -2.64 8.37
CA ALA A 111 -2.10 -3.77 7.46
C ALA A 111 -2.95 -3.44 6.23
N ALA A 112 -3.93 -2.54 6.37
CA ALA A 112 -4.72 -2.01 5.26
C ALA A 112 -3.92 -1.05 4.35
N GLY A 113 -2.71 -0.65 4.76
CA GLY A 113 -1.79 0.16 3.95
C GLY A 113 -1.76 1.65 4.30
N PHE A 114 -2.43 2.08 5.37
CA PHE A 114 -2.37 3.48 5.81
C PHE A 114 -0.98 3.85 6.32
N GLU A 115 -0.53 5.07 6.03
CA GLU A 115 0.76 5.57 6.53
C GLU A 115 0.64 6.09 7.96
N PHE A 116 1.75 6.06 8.71
CA PHE A 116 1.80 6.57 10.08
C PHE A 116 1.44 8.05 10.19
N LEU A 117 1.64 8.83 9.12
CA LEU A 117 1.31 10.25 9.08
C LEU A 117 -0.20 10.47 9.07
N ASP A 118 -0.93 9.69 8.28
CA ASP A 118 -2.40 9.75 8.20
C ASP A 118 -3.05 9.27 9.52
N LEU A 119 -2.45 8.23 10.11
CA LEU A 119 -2.92 7.66 11.37
C LEU A 119 -2.63 8.53 12.59
N ALA A 120 -1.64 9.43 12.52
CA ALA A 120 -1.32 10.36 13.61
C ALA A 120 -2.50 11.24 13.99
N ALA A 121 -3.20 11.78 12.98
CA ALA A 121 -4.40 12.59 13.17
C ALA A 121 -5.57 11.75 13.73
N LYS A 122 -5.80 10.56 13.16
CA LYS A 122 -6.88 9.64 13.58
C LYS A 122 -6.73 9.17 15.03
N HIS A 123 -5.51 8.91 15.48
CA HIS A 123 -5.23 8.39 16.82
C HIS A 123 -4.81 9.46 17.84
N GLY A 124 -4.79 10.75 17.46
CA GLY A 124 -4.41 11.86 18.34
C GLY A 124 -3.01 11.74 18.92
N ALA A 125 -2.06 11.18 18.16
CA ALA A 125 -0.71 10.87 18.64
C ALA A 125 0.34 11.23 17.60
N THR A 126 1.57 11.50 18.03
CA THR A 126 2.67 11.77 17.10
C THR A 126 3.06 10.50 16.32
N THR A 127 3.58 10.68 15.10
CA THR A 127 4.06 9.58 14.26
C THR A 127 5.11 8.70 14.96
N GLY A 128 6.01 9.31 15.72
CA GLY A 128 7.00 8.60 16.55
C GLY A 128 6.37 7.72 17.62
N ALA A 129 5.39 8.25 18.35
CA ALA A 129 4.67 7.49 19.37
C ALA A 129 3.89 6.31 18.77
N LEU A 130 3.26 6.50 17.60
CA LEU A 130 2.58 5.42 16.88
C LEU A 130 3.52 4.31 16.41
N ARG A 131 4.71 4.66 15.91
CA ARG A 131 5.73 3.66 15.54
C ARG A 131 6.13 2.80 16.74
N THR A 132 6.40 3.43 17.89
CA THR A 132 6.74 2.69 19.11
C THR A 132 5.58 1.81 19.59
N ARG A 133 4.34 2.33 19.53
CA ARG A 133 3.14 1.58 19.90
C ARG A 133 2.94 0.36 19.00
N ALA A 134 3.06 0.54 17.68
CA ALA A 134 2.96 -0.54 16.71
C ALA A 134 4.07 -1.59 16.89
N ALA A 135 5.32 -1.16 17.17
CA ALA A 135 6.43 -2.07 17.44
C ALA A 135 6.17 -2.94 18.68
N ARG A 136 5.71 -2.34 19.78
CA ARG A 136 5.35 -3.06 21.01
C ARG A 136 4.18 -4.01 20.77
N ALA A 137 3.12 -3.56 20.10
CA ALA A 137 1.95 -4.39 19.80
C ALA A 137 2.33 -5.60 18.94
N ARG A 138 3.22 -5.44 17.95
CA ARG A 138 3.75 -6.56 17.15
C ARG A 138 4.59 -7.51 17.99
N GLN A 139 5.39 -7.01 18.92
CA GLN A 139 6.17 -7.85 19.83
C GLN A 139 5.27 -8.69 20.74
N THR A 140 4.23 -8.09 21.32
CA THR A 140 3.23 -8.80 22.12
C THR A 140 2.48 -9.83 21.27
N ALA A 141 2.07 -9.48 20.05
CA ALA A 141 1.38 -10.41 19.16
C ALA A 141 2.24 -11.64 18.81
N ARG A 142 3.55 -11.42 18.57
CA ARG A 142 4.50 -12.51 18.31
C ARG A 142 4.66 -13.43 19.52
N ALA A 143 4.68 -12.88 20.73
CA ALA A 143 4.80 -13.68 21.94
C ALA A 143 3.57 -14.56 22.23
N ILE A 144 2.40 -14.21 21.68
CA ILE A 144 1.14 -14.96 21.84
C ILE A 144 0.97 -16.03 20.74
N ALA A 145 1.60 -15.81 19.58
CA ALA A 145 1.52 -16.71 18.44
C ALA A 145 2.60 -17.82 18.44
N CYS A 146 3.50 -17.83 19.44
CA CYS A 146 4.44 -18.92 19.74
C CYS A 146 3.90 -19.78 20.88
#